data_AF-A0A7K5CFQ7-F1
#
_entry.id   AF-A0A7K5CFQ7-F1
#
_cell.length_a   1.000
_cell.length_b   1.000
_cell.length_c   1.000
_cell.angle_alpha   90.00
_cell.angle_beta   90.00
_cell.angle_gamma   90.00
#
_symmetry.space_group_name_H-M   'P 1'
#
loop_
_entity.id
_entity.type
_entity.pdbx_description
1 polymer ?
#
loop_
_entity_poly.entity_id
_entity_poly.type
_entity_poly.pdbx_seq_one_letter_code
_entity_poly.pdbx_strand_id
1 'polypeptide(L)'
;MGNFKGHALPGSFFLLFGLWWSVKYPLKYACRKNKNACYFGSRAGFQRLEFVEGIIKAVFALIGMVAEQFVPDGPHLKLYNYEKKHWDHLMNWQHATMYLFYGISGLVDIVAHGTNALPAAMDRMMLSVAVFIEGFLFCYHLHGRAMLDVHVHQLLLFAIFGAAACIFLEVFFRGSIVLEMLRTSLCILQGSWFWQIGFVLYPPNGSPEWNQTDHTNMMFLTMCYCWHYAFAFLILAVNYTIVSWAVRSKVKQSQSMEMGLLKTSERDHESEEEI
;
A
#
# COMPACT_ATOMS: atom_id res chain seq x y z
N MET A 1 -8.40 4.81 20.04
CA MET A 1 -8.13 5.84 19.00
C MET A 1 -8.19 7.24 19.56
N GLY A 2 -7.57 8.19 18.85
CA GLY A 2 -7.38 9.58 19.29
C GLY A 2 -6.01 9.81 19.94
N ASN A 3 -4.95 9.21 19.39
CA ASN A 3 -3.58 9.39 19.90
C ASN A 3 -2.55 9.17 18.79
N PHE A 4 -1.29 9.49 19.08
CA PHE A 4 -0.18 9.36 18.13
C PHE A 4 -0.05 7.94 17.56
N LYS A 5 -0.09 6.90 18.42
CA LYS A 5 0.05 5.50 17.99
C LYS A 5 -1.04 5.06 17.04
N GLY A 6 -2.27 5.52 17.27
CA GLY A 6 -3.43 5.26 16.40
C GLY A 6 -3.29 5.84 15.00
N HIS A 7 -2.40 6.81 14.78
CA HIS A 7 -2.08 7.37 13.46
C HIS A 7 -0.78 6.79 12.89
N ALA A 8 0.26 6.69 13.71
CA ALA A 8 1.56 6.17 13.30
C ALA A 8 1.48 4.70 12.83
N LEU A 9 0.69 3.86 13.50
CA LEU A 9 0.54 2.45 13.16
C LEU A 9 -0.05 2.23 11.75
N PRO A 10 -1.27 2.73 11.42
CA PRO A 10 -1.80 2.61 10.06
C PRO A 10 -0.89 3.33 9.04
N GLY A 11 -0.33 4.49 9.40
CA GLY A 11 0.62 5.21 8.56
C GLY A 11 1.83 4.38 8.15
N SER A 12 2.40 3.62 9.09
CA SER A 12 3.50 2.69 8.82
C SER A 12 3.10 1.55 7.91
N PHE A 13 1.90 0.97 8.06
CA PHE A 13 1.43 -0.09 7.15
C PHE A 13 1.31 0.43 5.71
N PHE A 14 0.65 1.57 5.51
CA PHE A 14 0.52 2.15 4.17
C PHE A 14 1.86 2.55 3.56
N LEU A 15 2.80 3.08 4.36
CA LEU A 15 4.16 3.36 3.90
C LEU A 15 4.89 2.08 3.49
N LEU A 16 4.83 1.01 4.28
CA LEU A 16 5.49 -0.25 3.95
C LEU A 16 4.93 -0.85 2.65
N PHE A 17 3.61 -0.89 2.49
CA PHE A 17 2.98 -1.36 1.25
C PHE A 17 3.30 -0.44 0.06
N GLY A 18 3.24 0.88 0.24
CA GLY A 18 3.58 1.84 -0.80
C GLY A 18 5.04 1.74 -1.25
N LEU A 19 5.98 1.64 -0.32
CA LEU A 19 7.41 1.45 -0.62
C LEU A 19 7.65 0.11 -1.31
N TRP A 20 7.03 -0.97 -0.82
CA TRP A 20 7.09 -2.27 -1.46
C TRP A 20 6.57 -2.23 -2.91
N TRP A 21 5.39 -1.64 -3.13
CA TRP A 21 4.81 -1.50 -4.47
C TRP A 21 5.66 -0.62 -5.39
N SER A 22 6.35 0.39 -4.84
CA SER A 22 7.24 1.26 -5.60
C SER A 22 8.47 0.55 -6.18
N VAL A 23 8.80 -0.64 -5.67
CA VAL A 23 9.85 -1.51 -6.22
C VAL A 23 9.22 -2.65 -7.04
N LYS A 24 8.16 -3.27 -6.51
CA LYS A 24 7.47 -4.41 -7.15
C LYS A 24 7.02 -4.09 -8.57
N TYR A 25 6.39 -2.95 -8.79
CA TYR A 25 5.80 -2.62 -10.08
C TYR A 25 6.81 -2.23 -11.16
N PRO A 26 7.81 -1.37 -10.89
CA PRO A 26 8.88 -1.17 -11.85
C PRO A 26 9.62 -2.47 -12.19
N LEU A 27 9.80 -3.36 -11.21
CA LEU A 27 10.46 -4.66 -11.44
C LEU A 27 9.62 -5.54 -12.36
N LYS A 28 8.31 -5.64 -12.09
CA LYS A 28 7.35 -6.35 -12.95
C LYS A 28 7.34 -5.80 -14.37
N TYR A 29 7.31 -4.48 -14.52
CA TYR A 29 7.32 -3.82 -15.82
C TYR A 29 8.64 -4.07 -16.58
N ALA A 30 9.79 -3.90 -15.92
CA ALA A 30 11.10 -4.11 -16.52
C ALA A 30 11.33 -5.58 -16.93
N CYS A 31 10.95 -6.54 -16.08
CA CYS A 31 11.10 -7.96 -16.36
C CYS A 31 10.14 -8.44 -17.47
N ARG A 32 8.94 -7.85 -17.59
CA ARG A 32 8.06 -8.10 -18.76
C ARG A 32 8.67 -7.65 -20.08
N LYS A 33 9.42 -6.53 -20.06
CA LYS A 33 10.09 -6.00 -21.25
C LYS A 33 11.32 -6.82 -21.65
N ASN A 34 12.05 -7.37 -20.68
CA ASN A 34 13.29 -8.13 -20.90
C ASN A 34 13.20 -9.58 -20.38
N LYS A 35 12.59 -10.47 -21.19
CA LYS A 35 12.29 -11.86 -20.80
C LYS A 35 13.52 -12.69 -20.38
N ASN A 36 14.69 -12.45 -20.96
CA ASN A 36 15.89 -13.26 -20.72
C ASN A 36 16.64 -12.89 -19.42
N ALA A 37 16.32 -11.76 -18.79
CA ALA A 37 17.12 -11.22 -17.67
C ALA A 37 16.68 -11.67 -16.29
N CYS A 38 15.43 -12.15 -16.16
CA CYS A 38 14.72 -12.07 -14.90
C CYS A 38 14.09 -13.42 -14.55
N TYR A 39 14.91 -14.35 -14.06
CA TYR A 39 14.44 -15.62 -13.49
C TYR A 39 13.50 -15.39 -12.29
N PHE A 40 13.80 -14.36 -11.48
CA PHE A 40 12.95 -13.86 -10.39
C PHE A 40 11.64 -13.19 -10.87
N GLY A 41 11.57 -12.76 -12.13
CA GLY A 41 10.41 -12.11 -12.72
C GLY A 41 9.51 -13.04 -13.51
N SER A 42 9.66 -14.35 -13.34
CA SER A 42 8.75 -15.33 -13.95
C SER A 42 7.30 -15.05 -13.51
N ARG A 43 6.34 -15.35 -14.39
CA ARG A 43 4.90 -15.20 -14.10
C ARG A 43 4.52 -15.90 -12.78
N ALA A 44 5.13 -17.05 -12.51
CA ALA A 44 4.95 -17.81 -11.26
C ALA A 44 5.53 -17.08 -10.04
N GLY A 45 6.69 -16.44 -10.16
CA GLY A 45 7.29 -15.65 -9.08
C GLY A 45 6.40 -14.48 -8.65
N PHE A 46 5.91 -13.69 -9.60
CA PHE A 46 4.96 -12.61 -9.30
C PHE A 46 3.64 -13.13 -8.73
N GLN A 47 3.13 -14.25 -9.23
CA GLN A 47 1.92 -14.86 -8.68
C GLN A 47 2.11 -15.29 -7.21
N ARG A 48 3.28 -15.84 -6.85
CA ARG A 48 3.63 -16.15 -5.45
C ARG A 48 3.71 -14.89 -4.58
N LEU A 49 4.25 -13.79 -5.10
CA LEU A 49 4.30 -12.51 -4.36
C LEU A 49 2.90 -11.96 -4.08
N GLU A 50 2.01 -11.95 -5.08
CA GLU A 50 0.62 -11.50 -4.87
C GLU A 50 -0.13 -12.42 -3.89
N PHE A 51 0.12 -13.74 -3.94
CA PHE A 51 -0.44 -14.69 -2.99
C PHE A 51 0.03 -14.43 -1.54
N VAL A 52 1.33 -14.18 -1.35
CA VAL A 52 1.92 -13.84 -0.04
C VAL A 52 1.39 -12.48 0.46
N GLU A 53 1.25 -11.48 -0.42
CA GLU A 53 0.60 -10.22 -0.07
C GLU A 53 -0.85 -10.43 0.41
N GLY A 54 -1.60 -11.32 -0.23
CA GLY A 54 -2.93 -11.72 0.20
C GLY A 54 -2.96 -12.31 1.62
N ILE A 55 -2.02 -13.22 1.92
CA ILE A 55 -1.84 -13.78 3.28
C ILE A 55 -1.54 -12.68 4.28
N ILE A 56 -0.58 -11.80 3.97
CA ILE A 56 -0.17 -10.70 4.85
C ILE A 56 -1.38 -9.80 5.15
N LYS A 57 -2.15 -9.40 4.13
CA LYS A 57 -3.38 -8.60 4.30
C LYS A 57 -4.40 -9.31 5.20
N ALA A 58 -4.69 -10.57 4.93
CA ALA A 58 -5.69 -11.34 5.69
C ALA A 58 -5.28 -11.53 7.16
N VAL A 59 -4.01 -11.86 7.42
CA VAL A 59 -3.48 -12.04 8.78
C VAL A 59 -3.48 -10.73 9.56
N PHE A 60 -2.99 -9.63 8.96
CA PHE A 60 -3.00 -8.32 9.64
C PHE A 60 -4.42 -7.81 9.89
N ALA A 61 -5.34 -8.01 8.95
CA ALA A 61 -6.75 -7.70 9.14
C ALA A 61 -7.34 -8.49 10.32
N LEU A 62 -7.08 -9.79 10.40
CA LEU A 62 -7.55 -10.62 11.51
C LEU A 62 -6.97 -10.16 12.85
N ILE A 63 -5.67 -9.88 12.91
CA ILE A 63 -5.01 -9.35 14.12
C ILE A 63 -5.65 -8.01 14.52
N GLY A 64 -5.88 -7.11 13.55
CA GLY A 64 -6.53 -5.82 13.79
C GLY A 64 -7.94 -5.98 14.34
N MET A 65 -8.76 -6.85 13.74
CA MET A 65 -10.11 -7.16 14.24
C MET A 65 -10.08 -7.71 15.67
N VAL A 66 -9.21 -8.67 15.94
CA VAL A 66 -9.08 -9.27 17.28
C VAL A 66 -8.61 -8.23 18.29
N ALA A 67 -7.61 -7.42 17.94
CA ALA A 67 -7.09 -6.37 18.82
C ALA A 67 -8.15 -5.31 19.13
N GLU A 68 -8.93 -4.87 18.15
CA GLU A 68 -10.01 -3.90 18.35
C GLU A 68 -11.15 -4.46 19.19
N GLN A 69 -11.43 -5.78 19.13
CA GLN A 69 -12.53 -6.40 19.86
C GLN A 69 -12.16 -6.84 21.27
N PHE A 70 -10.93 -7.29 21.49
CA PHE A 70 -10.52 -8.02 22.71
C PHE A 70 -9.35 -7.40 23.47
N VAL A 71 -8.96 -6.16 23.15
CA VAL A 71 -8.21 -5.31 24.08
C VAL A 71 -8.95 -5.22 25.43
N PRO A 72 -8.27 -5.09 26.60
CA PRO A 72 -8.93 -5.10 27.91
C PRO A 72 -10.12 -4.13 28.04
N ASP A 73 -10.04 -2.97 27.39
CA ASP A 73 -11.11 -1.96 27.34
C ASP A 73 -11.94 -2.02 26.05
N GLY A 74 -11.98 -3.18 25.38
CA GLY A 74 -12.66 -3.38 24.11
C GLY A 74 -14.15 -3.73 24.25
N PRO A 75 -14.91 -3.74 23.14
CA PRO A 75 -16.33 -4.11 23.12
C PRO A 75 -16.61 -5.57 23.45
N HIS A 76 -15.64 -6.49 23.31
CA HIS A 76 -15.83 -7.94 23.54
C HIS A 76 -17.06 -8.50 22.80
N LEU A 77 -17.23 -8.14 21.52
CA LEU A 77 -18.37 -8.50 20.66
C LEU A 77 -19.73 -7.91 21.09
N LYS A 78 -19.75 -6.99 22.07
CA LYS A 78 -20.93 -6.23 22.44
C LYS A 78 -21.02 -4.96 21.58
N LEU A 79 -22.04 -4.89 20.74
CA LEU A 79 -22.27 -3.72 19.87
C LEU A 79 -23.11 -2.64 20.55
N TYR A 80 -24.09 -3.06 21.37
CA TYR A 80 -25.02 -2.15 22.01
C TYR A 80 -25.14 -2.46 23.49
N ASN A 81 -25.09 -1.41 24.31
CA ASN A 81 -25.33 -1.50 25.73
C ASN A 81 -26.80 -1.16 26.02
N TYR A 82 -27.62 -2.21 26.16
CA TYR A 82 -29.05 -2.08 26.42
C TYR A 82 -29.39 -1.41 27.77
N GLU A 83 -28.54 -1.58 28.78
CA GLU A 83 -28.74 -0.97 30.10
C GLU A 83 -28.59 0.56 30.02
N LYS A 84 -27.54 1.01 29.34
CA LYS A 84 -27.22 2.43 29.16
C LYS A 84 -27.85 3.04 27.90
N LYS A 85 -28.62 2.26 27.13
CA LYS A 85 -29.26 2.64 25.86
C LYS A 85 -28.34 3.42 24.89
N HIS A 86 -27.10 2.96 24.73
CA HIS A 86 -26.12 3.59 23.84
C HIS A 86 -25.26 2.54 23.12
N TRP A 87 -24.65 2.96 22.01
CA TRP A 87 -23.68 2.16 21.26
C TRP A 87 -22.40 1.96 22.07
N ASP A 88 -21.88 0.74 22.07
CA ASP A 88 -20.72 0.36 22.86
C ASP A 88 -19.46 0.39 21.98
N HIS A 89 -18.48 1.21 22.34
CA HIS A 89 -17.18 1.31 21.65
C HIS A 89 -17.29 1.39 20.11
N LEU A 90 -18.23 2.21 19.60
CA LEU A 90 -18.55 2.28 18.16
C LEU A 90 -17.33 2.58 17.27
N MET A 91 -16.34 3.28 17.83
CA MET A 91 -15.07 3.55 17.15
C MET A 91 -14.30 2.27 16.83
N ASN A 92 -14.19 1.36 17.80
CA ASN A 92 -13.54 0.06 17.61
C ASN A 92 -14.30 -0.79 16.57
N TRP A 93 -15.63 -0.69 16.54
CA TRP A 93 -16.45 -1.34 15.51
C TRP A 93 -16.22 -0.79 14.10
N GLN A 94 -16.02 0.53 13.95
CA GLN A 94 -15.66 1.11 12.66
C GLN A 94 -14.30 0.57 12.17
N HIS A 95 -13.29 0.50 13.03
CA HIS A 95 -12.00 -0.08 12.64
C HIS A 95 -12.07 -1.59 12.37
N ALA A 96 -12.81 -2.35 13.18
CA ALA A 96 -13.04 -3.77 12.93
C ALA A 96 -13.74 -3.99 11.56
N THR A 97 -14.67 -3.11 11.19
CA THR A 97 -15.32 -3.13 9.87
C THR A 97 -14.32 -2.81 8.75
N MET A 98 -13.50 -1.78 8.92
CA MET A 98 -12.43 -1.46 7.96
C MET A 98 -11.48 -2.66 7.76
N TYR A 99 -11.01 -3.27 8.87
CA TYR A 99 -10.15 -4.45 8.81
C TYR A 99 -10.83 -5.63 8.14
N LEU A 100 -12.12 -5.87 8.38
CA LEU A 100 -12.88 -6.92 7.71
C LEU A 100 -12.79 -6.82 6.19
N PHE A 101 -12.99 -5.63 5.61
CA PHE A 101 -12.92 -5.45 4.15
C PHE A 101 -11.50 -5.63 3.59
N TYR A 102 -10.47 -5.18 4.31
CA TYR A 102 -9.08 -5.49 3.95
C TYR A 102 -8.77 -6.99 4.06
N GLY A 103 -9.37 -7.69 5.02
CA GLY A 103 -9.30 -9.14 5.17
C GLY A 103 -9.95 -9.88 4.00
N ILE A 104 -11.15 -9.45 3.59
CA ILE A 104 -11.83 -9.98 2.40
C ILE A 104 -10.98 -9.75 1.14
N SER A 105 -10.38 -8.56 0.97
CA SER A 105 -9.43 -8.31 -0.13
C SER A 105 -8.24 -9.27 -0.10
N GLY A 106 -7.64 -9.52 1.07
CA GLY A 106 -6.54 -10.48 1.22
C GLY A 106 -6.95 -11.91 0.85
N LEU A 107 -8.14 -12.35 1.28
CA LEU A 107 -8.68 -13.67 0.92
C LEU A 107 -8.93 -13.80 -0.58
N VAL A 108 -9.45 -12.74 -1.22
CA VAL A 108 -9.64 -12.71 -2.67
C VAL A 108 -8.30 -12.81 -3.40
N ASP A 109 -7.25 -12.13 -2.93
CA ASP A 109 -5.90 -12.24 -3.51
C ASP A 109 -5.36 -13.69 -3.41
N ILE A 110 -5.51 -14.33 -2.25
CA ILE A 110 -5.11 -15.73 -2.03
C ILE A 110 -5.81 -16.66 -3.02
N VAL A 111 -7.14 -16.52 -3.17
CA VAL A 111 -7.90 -17.38 -4.09
C VAL A 111 -7.56 -17.08 -5.54
N ALA A 112 -7.43 -15.80 -5.91
CA ALA A 112 -7.12 -15.36 -7.29
C ALA A 112 -5.71 -15.77 -7.75
N HIS A 113 -4.75 -15.87 -6.82
CA HIS A 113 -3.37 -16.24 -7.13
C HIS A 113 -2.99 -17.67 -6.73
N GLY A 114 -3.79 -18.35 -5.91
CA GLY A 114 -3.61 -19.76 -5.57
C GLY A 114 -4.44 -20.71 -6.42
N THR A 115 -5.53 -20.23 -7.02
CA THR A 115 -6.49 -21.05 -7.80
C THR A 115 -6.92 -20.33 -9.08
N ASN A 116 -7.68 -21.02 -9.94
CA ASN A 116 -8.32 -20.42 -11.12
C ASN A 116 -9.83 -20.17 -10.90
N ALA A 117 -10.29 -20.13 -9.64
CA ALA A 117 -11.72 -20.10 -9.33
C ALA A 117 -12.38 -18.73 -9.52
N LEU A 118 -11.60 -17.65 -9.52
CA LEU A 118 -12.12 -16.28 -9.57
C LEU A 118 -11.93 -15.64 -10.96
N PRO A 119 -12.88 -14.78 -11.39
CA PRO A 119 -12.68 -13.93 -12.56
C PRO A 119 -11.42 -13.07 -12.46
N ALA A 120 -10.83 -12.75 -13.61
CA ALA A 120 -9.69 -11.84 -13.67
C ALA A 120 -10.06 -10.46 -13.11
N ALA A 121 -9.14 -9.86 -12.33
CA ALA A 121 -9.26 -8.55 -11.65
C ALA A 121 -10.19 -8.47 -10.43
N MET A 122 -10.71 -9.60 -9.93
CA MET A 122 -11.42 -9.60 -8.64
C MET A 122 -10.51 -9.13 -7.49
N ASP A 123 -9.21 -9.43 -7.55
CA ASP A 123 -8.16 -8.94 -6.65
C ASP A 123 -8.18 -7.40 -6.56
N ARG A 124 -8.15 -6.74 -7.72
CA ARG A 124 -8.16 -5.27 -7.81
C ARG A 124 -9.49 -4.68 -7.38
N MET A 125 -10.60 -5.29 -7.82
CA MET A 125 -11.94 -4.81 -7.46
C MET A 125 -12.12 -4.84 -5.94
N MET A 126 -11.74 -5.93 -5.28
CA MET A 126 -11.92 -6.06 -3.84
C MET A 126 -10.98 -5.13 -3.06
N LEU A 127 -9.76 -4.91 -3.55
CA LEU A 127 -8.87 -3.91 -2.96
C LEU A 127 -9.44 -2.49 -3.09
N SER A 128 -9.99 -2.13 -4.25
CA SER A 128 -10.64 -0.82 -4.46
C SER A 128 -11.81 -0.63 -3.49
N VAL A 129 -12.66 -1.65 -3.32
CA VAL A 129 -13.77 -1.63 -2.37
C VAL A 129 -13.25 -1.46 -0.93
N ALA A 130 -12.21 -2.18 -0.53
CA ALA A 130 -11.63 -2.04 0.81
C ALA A 130 -11.13 -0.62 1.10
N VAL A 131 -10.37 -0.03 0.17
CA VAL A 131 -9.88 1.35 0.29
C VAL A 131 -11.03 2.37 0.25
N PHE A 132 -12.08 2.12 -0.56
CA PHE A 132 -13.27 2.97 -0.56
C PHE A 132 -14.01 2.93 0.78
N ILE A 133 -14.19 1.74 1.37
CA ILE A 133 -14.86 1.58 2.68
C ILE A 133 -14.05 2.25 3.79
N GLU A 134 -12.71 2.18 3.76
CA GLU A 134 -11.86 2.97 4.65
C GLU A 134 -12.21 4.47 4.55
N GLY A 135 -12.19 5.03 3.33
CA GLY A 135 -12.50 6.45 3.12
C GLY A 135 -13.93 6.80 3.56
N PHE A 136 -14.90 5.93 3.24
CA PHE A 136 -16.29 6.12 3.62
C PHE A 136 -16.48 6.16 5.14
N LEU A 137 -15.87 5.24 5.88
CA LEU A 137 -15.92 5.23 7.34
C LEU A 137 -15.21 6.47 7.92
N PHE A 138 -14.07 6.86 7.36
CA PHE A 138 -13.36 8.08 7.76
C PHE A 138 -14.18 9.36 7.53
N CYS A 139 -14.95 9.47 6.45
CA CYS A 139 -15.81 10.64 6.21
C CYS A 139 -16.75 10.93 7.39
N TYR A 140 -17.36 9.88 7.95
CA TYR A 140 -18.32 10.03 9.04
C TYR A 140 -17.67 10.05 10.42
N HIS A 141 -16.38 9.77 10.52
CA HIS A 141 -15.57 9.90 11.74
C HIS A 141 -15.27 11.35 12.14
N LEU A 142 -15.36 12.30 11.19
CA LEU A 142 -14.92 13.69 11.38
C LEU A 142 -15.97 14.63 12.00
N HIS A 143 -17.22 14.19 12.10
CA HIS A 143 -18.29 15.05 12.59
C HIS A 143 -18.07 15.43 14.06
N GLY A 144 -18.16 16.74 14.35
CA GLY A 144 -18.05 17.29 15.70
C GLY A 144 -16.63 17.56 16.21
N ARG A 145 -15.60 17.46 15.34
CA ARG A 145 -14.20 17.76 15.69
C ARG A 145 -13.80 19.21 15.42
N ALA A 146 -12.66 19.62 15.96
CA ALA A 146 -12.09 20.95 15.73
C ALA A 146 -11.69 21.16 14.25
N MET A 147 -11.66 22.42 13.79
CA MET A 147 -11.46 22.74 12.38
C MET A 147 -10.16 22.18 11.80
N LEU A 148 -9.04 22.33 12.52
CA LEU A 148 -7.74 21.80 12.08
C LEU A 148 -7.74 20.27 11.98
N ASP A 149 -8.31 19.57 12.97
CA ASP A 149 -8.47 18.11 12.97
C ASP A 149 -9.30 17.64 11.75
N VAL A 150 -10.43 18.31 11.48
CA VAL A 150 -11.23 18.03 10.27
C VAL A 150 -10.42 18.26 9.00
N HIS A 151 -9.69 19.38 8.90
CA HIS A 151 -8.91 19.73 7.71
C HIS A 151 -7.82 18.71 7.38
N VAL A 152 -7.03 18.29 8.36
CA VAL A 152 -5.94 17.33 8.12
C VAL A 152 -6.46 15.95 7.71
N HIS A 153 -7.61 15.53 8.22
CA HIS A 153 -8.25 14.28 7.80
C HIS A 153 -8.98 14.41 6.47
N GLN A 154 -9.52 15.58 6.11
CA GLN A 154 -10.04 15.82 4.77
C GLN A 154 -8.94 15.69 3.71
N LEU A 155 -7.73 16.19 4.00
CA LEU A 155 -6.57 15.98 3.14
C LEU A 155 -6.26 14.49 2.95
N LEU A 156 -6.32 13.70 4.03
CA LEU A 156 -6.17 12.24 3.96
C LEU A 156 -7.21 11.56 3.05
N LEU A 157 -8.47 11.99 3.14
CA LEU A 157 -9.57 11.44 2.32
C LEU A 157 -9.31 11.59 0.82
N PHE A 158 -8.66 12.68 0.36
CA PHE A 158 -8.29 12.82 -1.04
C PHE A 158 -7.30 11.73 -1.50
N ALA A 159 -6.32 11.38 -0.67
CA ALA A 159 -5.40 10.27 -0.97
C ALA A 159 -6.15 8.94 -1.04
N ILE A 160 -7.03 8.67 -0.07
CA ILE A 160 -7.79 7.41 0.02
C ILE A 160 -8.74 7.24 -1.17
N PHE A 161 -9.60 8.22 -1.45
CA PHE A 161 -10.53 8.13 -2.57
C PHE A 161 -9.82 8.16 -3.92
N GLY A 162 -8.74 8.94 -4.03
CA GLY A 162 -7.88 8.91 -5.21
C GLY A 162 -7.30 7.51 -5.45
N ALA A 163 -6.80 6.85 -4.40
CA ALA A 163 -6.25 5.50 -4.48
C ALA A 163 -7.33 4.48 -4.85
N ALA A 164 -8.50 4.54 -4.19
CA ALA A 164 -9.64 3.67 -4.50
C ALA A 164 -10.06 3.79 -5.97
N ALA A 165 -10.15 5.01 -6.50
CA ALA A 165 -10.47 5.28 -7.90
C ALA A 165 -9.38 4.76 -8.85
N CYS A 166 -8.09 4.97 -8.53
CA CYS A 166 -6.98 4.46 -9.34
C CYS A 166 -6.99 2.92 -9.42
N ILE A 167 -7.20 2.25 -8.28
CA ILE A 167 -7.27 0.79 -8.20
C ILE A 167 -8.50 0.28 -8.97
N PHE A 168 -9.64 0.98 -8.89
CA PHE A 168 -10.83 0.64 -9.68
C PHE A 168 -10.56 0.72 -11.18
N LEU A 169 -9.87 1.76 -11.65
CA LEU A 169 -9.50 1.90 -13.06
C LEU A 169 -8.62 0.74 -13.55
N GLU A 170 -7.77 0.17 -12.69
CA GLU A 170 -6.96 -1.00 -13.05
C GLU A 170 -7.78 -2.28 -13.32
N VAL A 171 -9.05 -2.34 -12.88
CA VAL A 171 -9.97 -3.43 -13.24
C VAL A 171 -10.14 -3.48 -14.76
N PHE A 172 -10.27 -2.31 -15.39
CA PHE A 172 -10.45 -2.13 -16.84
C PHE A 172 -9.11 -2.03 -17.59
N PHE A 173 -8.13 -1.31 -17.03
CA PHE A 173 -6.85 -1.02 -17.68
C PHE A 173 -5.70 -1.84 -17.08
N ARG A 174 -5.80 -3.16 -17.19
CA ARG A 174 -4.89 -4.10 -16.53
C ARG A 174 -3.45 -3.98 -17.02
N GLY A 175 -2.52 -3.91 -16.08
CA GLY A 175 -1.08 -3.88 -16.36
C GLY A 175 -0.58 -2.52 -16.86
N SER A 176 -1.39 -1.46 -16.74
CA SER A 176 -0.93 -0.09 -16.90
C SER A 176 0.01 0.27 -15.75
N ILE A 177 1.31 0.35 -16.05
CA ILE A 177 2.31 0.79 -15.06
C ILE A 177 2.00 2.18 -14.53
N VAL A 178 1.36 3.04 -15.32
CA VAL A 178 0.99 4.40 -14.90
C VAL A 178 -0.03 4.35 -13.75
N LEU A 179 -1.07 3.51 -13.86
CA LEU A 179 -2.04 3.34 -12.79
C LEU A 179 -1.42 2.65 -11.57
N GLU A 180 -0.63 1.60 -11.79
CA GLU A 180 0.10 0.89 -10.74
C GLU A 180 1.03 1.87 -9.96
N MET A 181 1.70 2.79 -10.66
CA MET A 181 2.52 3.83 -10.02
C MET A 181 1.69 4.91 -9.34
N LEU A 182 0.60 5.37 -9.93
CA LEU A 182 -0.26 6.39 -9.35
C LEU A 182 -0.93 5.90 -8.05
N ARG A 183 -1.44 4.66 -8.02
CA ARG A 183 -1.94 4.09 -6.76
C ARG A 183 -0.85 3.95 -5.70
N THR A 184 0.39 3.71 -6.13
CA THR A 184 1.55 3.57 -5.25
C THR A 184 1.93 4.91 -4.62
N SER A 185 1.99 5.99 -5.40
CA SER A 185 2.28 7.33 -4.86
C SER A 185 1.21 7.79 -3.89
N LEU A 186 -0.07 7.51 -4.17
CA LEU A 186 -1.19 7.82 -3.27
C LEU A 186 -1.14 7.01 -1.97
N CYS A 187 -0.72 5.75 -2.03
CA CYS A 187 -0.51 4.92 -0.83
C CYS A 187 0.64 5.46 0.05
N ILE A 188 1.75 5.87 -0.55
CA ILE A 188 2.85 6.53 0.18
C ILE A 188 2.39 7.86 0.79
N LEU A 189 1.63 8.65 0.03
CA LEU A 189 1.05 9.91 0.52
C LEU A 189 0.14 9.64 1.72
N GLN A 190 -0.82 8.72 1.60
CA GLN A 190 -1.71 8.31 2.68
C GLN A 190 -0.93 7.91 3.94
N GLY A 191 0.08 7.03 3.79
CA GLY A 191 0.88 6.57 4.92
C GLY A 191 1.72 7.67 5.58
N SER A 192 2.41 8.48 4.79
CA SER A 192 3.19 9.62 5.31
C SER A 192 2.31 10.68 5.96
N TRP A 193 1.10 10.87 5.44
CA TRP A 193 0.16 11.85 5.94
C TRP A 193 -0.49 11.42 7.26
N PHE A 194 -0.76 10.13 7.44
CA PHE A 194 -1.13 9.59 8.75
C PHE A 194 -0.10 9.95 9.83
N TRP A 195 1.20 9.82 9.52
CA TRP A 195 2.26 10.27 10.44
C TRP A 195 2.19 11.78 10.70
N GLN A 196 1.98 12.59 9.66
CA GLN A 196 1.83 14.04 9.80
C GLN A 196 0.65 14.42 10.71
N ILE A 197 -0.52 13.76 10.55
CA ILE A 197 -1.67 13.94 11.45
C ILE A 197 -1.28 13.61 12.89
N GLY A 198 -0.57 12.49 13.09
CA GLY A 198 -0.04 12.10 14.40
C GLY A 198 0.80 13.20 15.05
N PHE A 199 1.75 13.78 14.32
CA PHE A 199 2.61 14.85 14.83
C PHE A 199 1.87 16.16 15.12
N VAL A 200 0.88 16.51 14.29
CA VAL A 200 0.14 17.77 14.43
C VAL A 200 -0.87 17.71 15.58
N LEU A 201 -1.64 16.62 15.67
CA LEU A 201 -2.69 16.47 16.68
C LEU A 201 -2.18 15.90 18.01
N TYR A 202 -1.07 15.15 17.98
CA TYR A 202 -0.55 14.44 19.16
C TYR A 202 0.99 14.54 19.24
N PRO A 203 1.54 15.74 19.44
CA PRO A 203 2.99 15.96 19.47
C PRO A 203 3.68 15.08 20.53
N PRO A 204 4.58 14.15 20.15
CA PRO A 204 5.10 13.13 21.06
C PRO A 204 6.05 13.67 22.14
N ASN A 205 6.66 14.83 21.91
CA ASN A 205 7.65 15.43 22.81
C ASN A 205 7.09 16.55 23.69
N GLY A 206 5.76 16.68 23.77
CA GLY A 206 5.11 17.76 24.54
C GLY A 206 5.38 19.15 23.97
N SER A 207 5.71 19.25 22.67
CA SER A 207 5.78 20.55 21.99
C SER A 207 4.41 21.24 22.06
N PRO A 208 4.37 22.59 22.01
CA PRO A 208 3.11 23.32 22.08
C PRO A 208 2.08 22.80 21.08
N GLU A 209 0.85 22.63 21.55
CA GLU A 209 -0.25 22.20 20.69
C GLU A 209 -0.52 23.23 19.60
N TRP A 210 -0.89 22.74 18.43
CA TRP A 210 -1.26 23.60 17.30
C TRP A 210 -2.58 24.31 17.60
N ASN A 211 -2.64 25.61 17.27
CA ASN A 211 -3.89 26.36 17.36
C ASN A 211 -4.91 25.79 16.36
N GLN A 212 -5.95 25.14 16.90
CA GLN A 212 -6.96 24.39 16.16
C GLN A 212 -7.92 25.27 15.34
N THR A 213 -7.96 26.58 15.60
CA THR A 213 -8.82 27.55 14.91
C THR A 213 -8.06 28.49 13.99
N ASP A 214 -6.73 28.40 13.95
CA ASP A 214 -5.90 29.27 13.14
C ASP A 214 -5.92 28.84 11.66
N HIS A 215 -6.40 29.74 10.80
CA HIS A 215 -6.46 29.52 9.36
C HIS A 215 -5.07 29.37 8.72
N THR A 216 -4.05 30.04 9.27
CA THR A 216 -2.70 29.97 8.72
C THR A 216 -2.08 28.57 8.89
N ASN A 217 -2.43 27.86 9.96
CA ASN A 217 -2.06 26.45 10.15
C ASN A 217 -2.67 25.56 9.07
N MET A 218 -3.93 25.79 8.68
CA MET A 218 -4.57 25.05 7.60
C MET A 218 -3.90 25.31 6.25
N MET A 219 -3.54 26.57 5.95
CA MET A 219 -2.79 26.90 4.74
C MET A 219 -1.42 26.21 4.71
N PHE A 220 -0.68 26.26 5.83
CA PHE A 220 0.63 25.61 5.94
C PHE A 220 0.54 24.10 5.74
N LEU A 221 -0.43 23.43 6.38
CA LEU A 221 -0.61 21.99 6.25
C LEU A 221 -1.07 21.59 4.85
N THR A 222 -1.87 22.40 4.17
CA THR A 222 -2.22 22.16 2.77
C THR A 222 -0.99 22.21 1.86
N MET A 223 -0.08 23.18 2.08
CA MET A 223 1.20 23.22 1.38
C MET A 223 2.08 22.01 1.72
N CYS A 224 2.16 21.64 3.01
CA CYS A 224 2.92 20.48 3.48
C CYS A 224 2.41 19.18 2.83
N TYR A 225 1.11 19.01 2.67
CA TYR A 225 0.50 17.88 1.96
C TYR A 225 1.02 17.76 0.52
N CYS A 226 1.11 18.88 -0.20
CA CYS A 226 1.68 18.90 -1.54
C CYS A 226 3.17 18.51 -1.55
N TRP A 227 3.94 18.89 -0.53
CA TRP A 227 5.34 18.49 -0.39
C TRP A 227 5.49 16.98 -0.12
N HIS A 228 4.64 16.41 0.74
CA HIS A 228 4.57 14.96 0.93
C HIS A 228 4.32 14.24 -0.40
N TYR A 229 3.42 14.77 -1.24
CA TYR A 229 3.14 14.15 -2.52
C TYR A 229 4.28 14.30 -3.53
N ALA A 230 4.93 15.47 -3.57
CA ALA A 230 6.15 15.66 -4.36
C ALA A 230 7.26 14.68 -3.94
N PHE A 231 7.42 14.45 -2.63
CA PHE A 231 8.39 13.48 -2.11
C PHE A 231 8.00 12.04 -2.45
N ALA A 232 6.71 11.70 -2.44
CA ALA A 232 6.24 10.40 -2.91
C ALA A 232 6.64 10.17 -4.39
N PHE A 233 6.45 11.16 -5.27
CA PHE A 233 6.93 11.06 -6.65
C PHE A 233 8.45 10.93 -6.76
N LEU A 234 9.21 11.62 -5.92
CA LEU A 234 10.67 11.49 -5.88
C LEU A 234 11.08 10.05 -5.53
N ILE A 235 10.48 9.46 -4.49
CA ILE A 235 10.71 8.06 -4.10
C ILE A 235 10.44 7.13 -5.29
N LEU A 236 9.30 7.32 -5.97
CA LEU A 236 8.93 6.52 -7.14
C LEU A 236 9.96 6.65 -8.26
N ALA A 237 10.42 7.87 -8.57
CA ALA A 237 11.41 8.12 -9.62
C ALA A 237 12.76 7.46 -9.30
N VAL A 238 13.21 7.56 -8.05
CA VAL A 238 14.44 6.93 -7.56
C VAL A 238 14.33 5.40 -7.63
N ASN A 239 13.24 4.81 -7.12
CA ASN A 239 13.06 3.36 -7.14
C ASN A 239 12.91 2.83 -8.57
N TYR A 240 12.19 3.54 -9.44
CA TYR A 240 12.06 3.17 -10.85
C TYR A 240 13.42 3.19 -11.57
N THR A 241 14.25 4.21 -11.34
CA THR A 241 15.59 4.31 -11.94
C THR A 241 16.54 3.24 -11.43
N ILE A 242 16.57 3.01 -10.11
CA ILE A 242 17.39 1.94 -9.49
C ILE A 242 17.01 0.57 -10.05
N VAL A 243 15.71 0.24 -10.08
CA VAL A 243 15.23 -1.05 -10.59
C VAL A 243 15.53 -1.20 -12.08
N SER A 244 15.29 -0.15 -12.87
CA SER A 244 15.60 -0.15 -14.31
C SER A 244 17.09 -0.37 -14.57
N TRP A 245 17.95 0.29 -13.80
CA TRP A 245 19.40 0.11 -13.87
C TRP A 245 19.82 -1.30 -13.47
N ALA A 246 19.33 -1.81 -12.34
CA ALA A 246 19.65 -3.14 -11.85
C ALA A 246 19.26 -4.24 -12.86
N VAL A 247 18.06 -4.17 -13.43
CA VAL A 247 17.60 -5.14 -14.44
C VAL A 247 18.47 -5.06 -15.70
N ARG A 248 18.78 -3.86 -16.21
CA ARG A 248 19.64 -3.69 -17.39
C ARG A 248 21.05 -4.23 -17.17
N SER A 249 21.62 -3.98 -15.99
CA SER A 249 22.95 -4.49 -15.63
C SER A 249 22.97 -6.03 -15.60
N LYS A 250 21.90 -6.67 -15.08
CA LYS A 250 21.74 -8.13 -15.11
C LYS A 250 21.57 -8.69 -16.53
N VAL A 251 20.80 -8.02 -17.39
CA VAL A 251 20.70 -8.39 -18.84
C VAL A 251 22.10 -8.42 -19.46
N LYS A 252 22.85 -7.33 -19.30
CA LYS A 252 24.18 -7.17 -19.90
C LYS A 252 25.16 -8.23 -19.40
N GLN A 253 25.12 -8.54 -18.10
CA GLN A 253 25.95 -9.59 -17.50
C GLN A 253 25.61 -10.98 -18.07
N SER A 254 24.33 -11.31 -18.21
CA SER A 254 23.88 -12.60 -18.78
C SER A 254 24.35 -12.77 -20.23
N GLN A 255 24.16 -11.73 -21.07
CA GLN A 255 24.61 -11.76 -22.47
C GLN A 255 26.13 -11.91 -22.59
N SER A 256 26.89 -11.24 -21.72
CA SER A 256 28.35 -11.38 -21.70
C SER A 256 28.80 -12.79 -21.30
N MET A 257 28.06 -13.45 -20.39
CA MET A 257 28.37 -14.82 -19.95
C MET A 257 28.02 -15.85 -21.02
N GLU A 258 26.87 -15.72 -21.68
CA GLU A 258 26.49 -16.58 -22.82
C GLU A 258 27.51 -16.47 -23.96
N MET A 259 27.95 -15.26 -24.29
CA MET A 259 28.97 -15.02 -25.32
C MET A 259 30.33 -15.60 -24.94
N GLY A 260 30.69 -15.58 -23.64
CA GLY A 260 31.89 -16.23 -23.13
C GLY A 260 31.84 -17.76 -23.25
N LEU A 261 30.70 -18.38 -22.91
CA LEU A 261 30.50 -19.82 -23.02
C LEU A 261 30.54 -20.32 -24.47
N LEU A 262 29.92 -19.59 -25.40
CA LEU A 262 29.98 -19.90 -26.84
C LEU A 262 31.43 -19.90 -27.35
N LYS A 263 32.21 -18.88 -26.99
CA LYS A 263 33.61 -18.76 -27.40
C LYS A 263 34.53 -19.83 -26.79
N THR A 264 34.15 -20.43 -25.66
CA THR A 264 34.88 -21.58 -25.10
C THR A 264 34.50 -22.86 -25.84
N SER A 265 33.20 -23.07 -26.10
CA SER A 265 32.72 -24.23 -26.86
C SER A 265 33.26 -24.30 -28.28
N GLU A 266 33.37 -23.17 -28.99
CA GLU A 266 33.99 -23.14 -30.33
C GLU A 266 35.46 -23.54 -30.28
N ARG A 267 36.19 -23.11 -29.24
CA ARG A 267 37.62 -23.40 -29.07
C ARG A 267 37.88 -24.86 -28.73
N ASP A 268 37.01 -25.45 -27.91
CA ASP A 268 37.08 -26.87 -27.57
C ASP A 268 36.80 -27.73 -28.82
N HIS A 269 35.85 -27.32 -29.67
CA HIS A 269 35.53 -28.01 -30.92
C HIS A 269 36.67 -27.92 -31.97
N GLU A 270 37.31 -26.75 -32.11
CA GLU A 270 38.51 -26.60 -32.95
C GLU A 270 39.67 -27.48 -32.46
N SER A 271 39.83 -27.64 -31.14
CA SER A 271 40.89 -28.47 -30.57
C SER A 271 40.66 -29.99 -30.71
N GLU A 272 39.41 -30.43 -30.87
CA GLU A 272 39.07 -31.84 -31.13
C GLU A 272 39.22 -32.22 -32.61
N GLU A 273 39.12 -31.26 -33.54
CA GLU A 273 39.32 -31.50 -34.98
C GLU A 273 40.81 -31.53 -35.40
N GLU A 274 41.72 -31.02 -34.57
CA GLU A 274 43.17 -31.02 -34.81
C GLU A 274 43.92 -32.29 -34.33
N ILE A 275 43.22 -33.31 -33.82
CA ILE A 275 43.78 -34.61 -33.34
C ILE A 275 43.43 -35.76 -34.30
#